data_AF-T1EL14-F1
#
_entry.id   AF-T1EL14-F1
#
_cell.length_a   1.000
_cell.length_b   1.000
_cell.length_c   1.000
_cell.angle_alpha   90.00
_cell.angle_beta   90.00
_cell.angle_gamma   90.00
#
_symmetry.space_group_name_H-M   'P 1'
#
loop_
_entity.id
_entity.type
_entity.pdbx_description
1 polymer ?
#
loop_
_entity_poly.entity_id
_entity_poly.type
_entity_poly.pdbx_seq_one_letter_code
_entity_poly.pdbx_strand_id
1 'polypeptide(L)' 'CHRIRTQIYYTSRKPDKIYGIIERLSTGSRKIELFGRLHNVRPNWVTITHQLPNIMIVDPKMKEAFSNSFPNGN' A
#
# COMPACT_ATOMS: atom_id res chain seq x y z
N CYS A 1 -5.81 -23.24 5.47
CA CYS A 1 -6.25 -23.25 4.04
C CYS A 1 -5.44 -22.19 3.29
N HIS A 2 -4.66 -22.56 2.26
CA HIS A 2 -3.68 -21.69 1.58
C HIS A 2 -4.11 -21.23 0.18
N ARG A 3 -5.37 -21.45 -0.22
CA ARG A 3 -5.85 -21.14 -1.58
C ARG A 3 -6.88 -20.02 -1.57
N ILE A 4 -6.65 -18.99 -2.38
CA ILE A 4 -7.61 -17.90 -2.61
C ILE A 4 -8.43 -18.24 -3.86
N ARG A 5 -9.76 -18.28 -3.73
CA ARG A 5 -10.69 -18.31 -4.88
C ARG A 5 -11.23 -16.91 -5.13
N THR A 6 -11.00 -16.39 -6.32
CA THR A 6 -11.40 -15.03 -6.74
C THR A 6 -11.88 -15.03 -8.18
N GLN A 7 -12.70 -14.06 -8.52
CA GLN A 7 -13.02 -13.73 -9.91
C GLN A 7 -11.78 -13.08 -10.56
N ILE A 8 -11.53 -13.41 -11.82
CA ILE A 8 -10.42 -12.86 -12.60
C ILE A 8 -10.89 -11.53 -13.19
N TYR A 9 -10.11 -10.48 -12.97
CA TYR A 9 -10.29 -9.21 -13.67
C TYR A 9 -9.37 -9.19 -14.91
N TYR A 10 -9.77 -8.52 -16.00
CA TYR A 10 -8.95 -8.37 -17.22
C TYR A 10 -7.68 -7.50 -17.05
N THR A 11 -7.33 -7.16 -15.82
CA THR A 11 -6.15 -6.37 -15.46
C THR A 11 -5.31 -7.19 -14.47
N SER A 12 -4.01 -6.91 -14.32
CA SER A 12 -3.13 -7.53 -13.31
C SER A 12 -3.49 -7.16 -11.86
N ARG A 13 -4.75 -6.80 -11.62
CA ARG A 13 -5.32 -6.41 -10.34
C ARG A 13 -5.30 -7.60 -9.38
N LYS A 14 -4.62 -7.40 -8.26
CA LYS A 14 -4.66 -8.35 -7.14
C LYS A 14 -6.10 -8.45 -6.62
N PRO A 15 -6.57 -9.65 -6.26
CA PRO A 15 -7.91 -9.82 -5.72
C PRO A 15 -8.02 -9.16 -4.35
N ASP A 16 -9.10 -8.38 -4.13
CA ASP A 16 -9.29 -7.61 -2.89
C ASP A 16 -9.30 -8.49 -1.62
N LYS A 17 -9.62 -9.79 -1.75
CA LYS A 17 -9.59 -10.77 -0.65
C LYS A 17 -8.23 -10.92 0.01
N ILE A 18 -7.13 -10.62 -0.70
CA ILE A 18 -5.78 -10.78 -0.14
C ILE A 18 -5.54 -9.83 1.03
N TYR A 19 -6.04 -8.60 0.96
CA TYR A 19 -5.89 -7.60 2.02
C TYR A 19 -6.62 -8.03 3.30
N GLY A 20 -7.82 -8.60 3.17
CA GLY A 20 -8.58 -9.12 4.31
C GLY A 20 -7.89 -10.32 4.98
N ILE A 21 -7.19 -11.15 4.22
CA ILE A 21 -6.37 -12.24 4.79
C ILE A 21 -5.19 -11.64 5.57
N ILE A 22 -4.46 -10.70 4.98
CA ILE A 22 -3.30 -10.07 5.62
C ILE A 22 -3.71 -9.32 6.89
N GLU A 23 -4.85 -8.64 6.90
CA GLU A 23 -5.35 -7.94 8.09
C GLU A 23 -5.74 -8.89 9.23
N ARG A 24 -6.25 -10.09 8.90
CA ARG A 24 -6.52 -11.13 9.91
C ARG A 24 -5.25 -11.78 10.45
N LEU A 25 -4.18 -11.84 9.65
CA LEU A 25 -2.88 -12.34 10.07
C LEU A 25 -2.13 -11.32 10.93
N SER A 26 -2.30 -10.03 10.66
CA SER A 26 -1.63 -8.94 11.38
C SER A 26 -2.57 -7.73 11.48
N THR A 27 -3.44 -7.77 12.49
CA THR A 27 -4.49 -6.75 12.69
C THR A 27 -3.90 -5.45 13.22
N GLY A 28 -4.29 -4.32 12.63
CA GLY A 28 -3.90 -2.96 13.07
C GLY A 28 -2.44 -2.58 12.80
N SER A 29 -1.63 -3.48 12.25
CA SER A 29 -0.24 -3.19 11.92
C SER A 29 -0.10 -2.33 10.67
N ARG A 30 0.96 -1.52 10.61
CA ARG A 30 1.37 -0.77 9.41
C ARG A 30 1.99 -1.74 8.40
N LYS A 31 1.54 -1.65 7.15
CA LYS A 31 1.93 -2.55 6.05
C LYS A 31 2.42 -1.73 4.87
N ILE A 32 3.20 -2.35 3.98
CA ILE A 32 3.73 -1.70 2.78
C ILE A 32 3.40 -2.55 1.55
N GLU A 33 2.92 -1.89 0.49
CA GLU A 33 2.72 -2.49 -0.82
C GLU A 33 3.66 -1.84 -1.83
N LEU A 34 4.52 -2.66 -2.44
CA LEU A 34 5.42 -2.25 -3.51
C LEU A 34 4.76 -2.44 -4.87
N PHE A 35 5.06 -1.52 -5.81
CA PHE A 35 4.50 -1.51 -7.17
C PHE A 35 2.97 -1.43 -7.22
N GLY A 36 2.38 -0.80 -6.21
CA GLY A 36 0.95 -0.59 -6.16
C GLY A 36 0.46 0.44 -7.18
N ARG A 37 -0.85 0.47 -7.37
CA ARG A 37 -1.60 1.45 -8.17
C ARG A 37 -2.48 2.29 -7.25
N LEU A 38 -3.06 3.37 -7.74
CA LEU A 38 -3.95 4.23 -6.94
C LEU A 38 -5.10 3.44 -6.30
N HIS A 39 -5.64 2.43 -6.98
CA HIS A 39 -6.70 1.57 -6.44
C HIS A 39 -6.25 0.60 -5.33
N ASN A 40 -4.94 0.47 -5.09
CA ASN A 40 -4.37 -0.35 -4.01
C ASN A 40 -4.21 0.44 -2.70
N VAL A 41 -4.42 1.77 -2.71
CA VAL A 41 -4.32 2.58 -1.49
C VAL A 41 -5.40 2.16 -0.50
N ARG A 42 -4.99 1.86 0.74
CA ARG A 42 -5.85 1.38 1.82
C ARG A 42 -5.40 1.94 3.18
N PRO A 43 -6.30 2.05 4.18
CA PRO A 43 -5.91 2.38 5.54
C PRO A 43 -4.90 1.38 6.08
N ASN A 44 -3.94 1.84 6.89
CA ASN A 44 -2.83 1.05 7.45
C ASN A 44 -1.80 0.54 6.42
N TRP A 45 -1.92 0.93 5.15
CA TRP A 45 -0.95 0.60 4.10
C TRP A 45 -0.24 1.83 3.56
N VAL A 46 1.07 1.72 3.38
CA VAL A 46 1.87 2.62 2.53
C VAL A 46 1.96 1.98 1.15
N THR A 47 1.54 2.70 0.11
CA THR A 47 1.60 2.20 -1.27
C THR A 47 2.70 2.93 -2.04
N ILE A 48 3.74 2.20 -2.44
CA ILE A 48 4.80 2.73 -3.30
C ILE A 48 4.45 2.43 -4.76
N THR A 49 4.46 3.47 -5.59
CA THR A 49 4.08 3.39 -6.99
C THR A 49 5.04 4.16 -7.88
N HIS A 50 5.22 3.68 -9.10
CA HIS A 50 5.92 4.40 -10.16
C HIS A 50 4.97 5.32 -10.96
N GLN A 51 3.65 5.15 -10.80
CA GLN A 51 2.67 5.82 -11.67
C GLN A 51 2.17 7.17 -11.16
N LEU A 52 2.50 7.56 -9.94
CA LEU A 52 2.11 8.84 -9.38
C LEU A 52 3.33 9.76 -9.34
N PRO A 53 3.22 10.99 -9.86
CA PRO A 53 4.31 11.96 -9.80
C PRO A 53 4.51 12.54 -8.39
N ASN A 54 3.50 12.41 -7.52
CA ASN A 54 3.48 13.09 -6.22
C ASN A 54 3.55 12.10 -5.06
N ILE A 55 4.30 12.51 -4.03
CA ILE A 55 4.37 11.82 -2.74
C ILE A 55 3.22 12.31 -1.86
N MET A 56 2.34 11.40 -1.46
CA MET A 56 1.26 11.69 -0.49
C MET A 56 1.50 10.92 0.80
N ILE A 57 2.01 11.61 1.82
CA ILE A 57 2.22 11.05 3.16
C ILE A 57 1.28 11.76 4.13
N VAL A 58 0.35 10.99 4.70
CA VAL A 58 -0.64 11.48 5.67
C VAL A 58 -0.14 11.33 7.11
N ASP A 59 0.66 10.29 7.38
CA ASP A 59 1.18 10.02 8.72
C ASP A 59 2.21 11.09 9.13
N PRO A 60 1.98 11.84 10.23
CA PRO A 60 2.86 12.95 10.61
C PRO A 60 4.30 12.52 10.90
N LYS A 61 4.49 11.38 11.57
CA LYS A 61 5.83 10.86 11.92
C LYS A 61 6.60 10.44 10.68
N MET A 62 5.91 9.80 9.73
CA MET A 62 6.49 9.41 8.45
C MET A 62 6.82 10.65 7.60
N LYS A 63 5.97 11.68 7.65
CA LYS A 63 6.21 12.93 6.93
C LYS A 63 7.45 13.65 7.46
N GLU A 64 7.61 13.71 8.77
CA GLU A 64 8.80 14.25 9.42
C GLU A 64 10.06 13.46 9.06
N ALA A 65 10.01 12.13 9.19
CA ALA A 65 11.12 11.26 8.82
C ALA A 65 11.51 11.39 7.34
N PHE A 66 10.52 11.52 6.47
CA PHE A 66 10.73 11.74 5.04
C PHE A 66 11.38 13.09 4.77
N SER A 67 10.89 14.17 5.37
CA SER A 67 11.46 15.51 5.22
C SER A 67 12.90 15.60 5.73
N ASN A 68 13.23 14.91 6.82
CA ASN A 68 14.59 14.87 7.37
C ASN A 68 15.53 14.07 6.46
N SER A 69 15.03 12.99 5.84
CA SER A 69 15.84 12.12 4.97
C SER A 69 15.99 12.68 3.56
N PHE A 70 14.99 13.42 3.07
CA PHE A 70 14.94 14.02 1.73
C PHE A 70 14.57 15.51 1.82
N PRO A 71 15.48 16.37 2.34
CA PRO A 71 15.20 17.79 2.54
C PRO A 71 14.94 18.57 1.24
N ASN A 72 15.42 18.06 0.10
CA ASN A 72 15.25 18.69 -1.22
C ASN A 72 14.11 18.08 -2.05
N GLY A 73 13.36 17.11 -1.52
CA GLY A 73 12.20 16.51 -2.21
C GLY A 73 12.51 15.64 -3.43
N ASN A 74 13.78 15.26 -3.65
CA ASN A 74 14.25 14.35 -4.70
C ASN A 74 14.94 13.13 -4.10
#